data_AF-A0AA35QQZ4-F1
#
_entry.id   AF-A0AA35QQZ4-F1
#
_cell.length_a   1.000
_cell.length_b   1.000
_cell.length_c   1.000
_cell.angle_alpha   90.00
_cell.angle_beta   90.00
_cell.angle_gamma   90.00
#
_symmetry.space_group_name_H-M   'P 1'
#
loop_
_entity.id
_entity.type
_entity.pdbx_description
1 polymer ?
#
loop_
_entity_poly.entity_id
_entity_poly.type
_entity_poly.pdbx_seq_one_letter_code
_entity_poly.pdbx_strand_id
1 'polypeptide(L)' 'MVKRLSELTGCRQVVDVGAGQGHLSRFLAFGLGLSVTTIEGDPRLVAQAAKFDQEVVQALRKEGAKRGGQ' A
#
# COMPACT_ATOMS: atom_id res chain seq x y z
N MET A 1 -4.54 -15.45 1.15
CA MET A 1 -3.31 -16.28 1.07
C MET A 1 -2.09 -15.55 1.62
N VAL A 2 -1.69 -14.40 1.05
CA VAL A 2 -0.50 -13.63 1.49
C VAL A 2 -0.52 -13.27 2.98
N LYS A 3 -1.66 -12.79 3.52
CA LYS A 3 -1.80 -12.51 4.96
C LYS A 3 -1.46 -13.72 5.84
N ARG A 4 -2.04 -14.88 5.54
CA ARG A 4 -1.80 -16.13 6.28
C ARG A 4 -0.33 -16.56 6.19
N LEU A 5 0.30 -16.44 5.02
CA LEU A 5 1.72 -16.74 4.86
C LEU A 5 2.59 -15.79 5.68
N SER A 6 2.28 -14.50 5.67
CA SER A 6 2.97 -13.49 6.49
C SER A 6 2.87 -13.81 7.99
N GLU A 7 1.67 -14.17 8.46
CA GLU A 7 1.44 -14.57 9.85
C GLU A 7 2.19 -15.85 10.24
N LEU A 8 2.21 -16.85 9.36
CA LEU A 8 2.90 -18.13 9.62
C LEU A 8 4.43 -18.02 9.60
N THR A 9 4.97 -17.11 8.78
CA THR A 9 6.42 -16.98 8.58
C THR A 9 7.04 -15.82 9.37
N GLY A 10 6.22 -14.89 9.87
CA GLY A 10 6.68 -13.62 10.43
C GLY A 10 7.19 -12.63 9.36
N CYS A 11 7.13 -12.97 8.07
CA CYS A 11 7.60 -12.09 7.00
C CYS A 11 6.63 -10.93 6.78
N ARG A 12 7.04 -9.72 7.17
CA ARG A 12 6.24 -8.49 7.02
C ARG A 12 6.65 -7.58 5.87
N GLN A 13 7.81 -7.85 5.26
CA GLN A 13 8.37 -7.06 4.17
C GLN A 13 8.09 -7.75 2.84
N VAL A 14 7.53 -7.02 1.89
CA VAL A 14 7.16 -7.51 0.56
C VAL A 14 7.80 -6.62 -0.49
N VAL A 15 8.40 -7.24 -1.50
CA VAL A 15 8.85 -6.55 -2.72
C VAL A 15 7.88 -6.91 -3.84
N ASP A 16 7.24 -5.90 -4.43
CA ASP A 16 6.29 -6.04 -5.54
C ASP A 16 6.96 -5.57 -6.83
N VAL A 17 7.32 -6.51 -7.70
CA VAL A 17 8.08 -6.26 -8.94
C VAL A 17 7.14 -6.24 -10.13
N GLY A 18 7.20 -5.19 -10.95
CA GLY A 18 6.21 -4.94 -12.00
C GLY A 18 4.89 -4.42 -11.41
N ALA A 19 4.99 -3.54 -10.41
CA ALA A 19 3.85 -3.08 -9.61
C ALA A 19 2.81 -2.28 -10.42
N GLY A 20 3.18 -1.77 -11.61
CA GLY A 20 2.34 -0.92 -12.43
C GLY A 20 1.89 0.32 -11.65
N GLN A 21 0.57 0.55 -11.57
CA GLN A 21 -0.01 1.65 -10.78
C GLN A 21 -0.19 1.30 -9.28
N GLY A 22 0.38 0.20 -8.80
CA GLY A 22 0.43 -0.14 -7.37
C GLY A 22 -0.89 -0.58 -6.74
N HIS A 23 -1.79 -1.23 -7.50
CA HIS A 23 -3.06 -1.73 -6.96
C HIS A 23 -2.86 -2.81 -5.90
N LEU A 24 -2.06 -3.83 -6.22
CA LEU A 24 -1.72 -4.90 -5.28
C LEU A 24 -0.93 -4.33 -4.10
N SER A 25 0.09 -3.51 -4.37
CA SER A 25 0.95 -2.91 -3.35
C SER A 25 0.15 -2.12 -2.31
N ARG A 26 -0.83 -1.31 -2.74
CA ARG A 26 -1.74 -0.59 -1.83
C ARG A 26 -2.61 -1.52 -1.01
N PHE A 27 -3.15 -2.58 -1.60
CA PHE A 27 -3.94 -3.56 -0.84
C PHE A 27 -3.07 -4.26 0.22
N LEU A 28 -1.85 -4.66 -0.12
CA LEU A 28 -0.91 -5.27 0.82
C LEU A 28 -0.50 -4.31 1.95
N ALA A 29 -0.23 -3.04 1.61
CA ALA A 29 0.17 -2.03 2.59
C ALA A 29 -0.99 -1.58 3.48
N PHE A 30 -2.04 -0.99 2.90
CA PHE A 30 -3.16 -0.41 3.66
C PHE A 30 -4.18 -1.45 4.12
N GLY A 31 -4.43 -2.48 3.31
CA GLY A 31 -5.44 -3.51 3.62
C GLY A 31 -4.92 -4.61 4.54
N LEU A 32 -3.64 -4.99 4.41
CA LEU A 32 -3.05 -6.07 5.21
C LEU A 32 -1.99 -5.61 6.23
N GLY A 33 -1.58 -4.34 6.21
CA GLY A 33 -0.60 -3.81 7.17
C GLY A 33 0.82 -4.33 6.97
N LEU A 34 1.17 -4.69 5.73
CA LEU A 34 2.51 -5.13 5.35
C LEU A 34 3.38 -3.94 4.94
N SER A 35 4.70 -4.06 5.12
CA SER A 35 5.66 -3.10 4.57
C SER A 35 5.96 -3.51 3.13
N VAL A 36 5.67 -2.64 2.17
CA VAL A 36 5.78 -2.96 0.74
C VAL A 36 6.76 -1.99 0.08
N THR A 37 7.71 -2.54 -0.69
CA THR A 37 8.56 -1.79 -1.61
C THR A 37 8.18 -2.18 -3.04
N THR A 38 7.89 -1.20 -3.88
CA THR A 38 7.51 -1.43 -5.28
C THR A 38 8.70 -1.20 -6.21
N ILE A 39 8.78 -2.01 -7.27
CA ILE A 39 9.74 -1.85 -8.37
C ILE A 39 8.94 -1.79 -9.66
N GLU A 40 9.06 -0.68 -10.39
CA GLU A 40 8.38 -0.45 -11.67
C GLU A 40 9.34 0.26 -12.64
N GLY A 41 9.33 -0.18 -13.90
CA GLY A 41 10.23 0.30 -14.94
C GLY A 41 9.69 1.51 -15.72
N ASP A 42 8.37 1.69 -15.79
CA ASP A 42 7.77 2.86 -16.45
C ASP A 42 7.60 4.04 -15.45
N PRO A 43 8.34 5.16 -15.62
CA PRO A 43 8.25 6.30 -14.72
C PRO A 43 6.85 6.93 -14.63
N ARG A 44 6.02 6.79 -15.68
CA ARG A 44 4.65 7.30 -15.68
C ARG A 44 3.75 6.48 -14.76
N LEU A 45 3.98 5.17 -14.66
CA LEU A 45 3.27 4.29 -13.74
C LEU A 45 3.72 4.55 -12.30
N VAL A 46 5.03 4.77 -12.09
CA VAL A 46 5.59 5.20 -10.79
C VAL A 46 4.92 6.50 -10.30
N ALA A 47 4.84 7.52 -11.15
CA ALA A 47 4.23 8.79 -10.80
C ALA A 47 2.72 8.65 -10.47
N GLN A 48 2.01 7.82 -11.23
CA GLN A 48 0.59 7.53 -10.97
C GLN A 48 0.40 6.76 -9.66
N ALA A 49 1.22 5.74 -9.39
CA ALA A 49 1.18 4.99 -8.15
C ALA A 49 1.40 5.92 -6.95
N ALA A 50 2.44 6.76 -7.00
CA ALA A 50 2.74 7.73 -5.94
C ALA A 50 1.60 8.73 -5.70
N LYS A 51 0.95 9.21 -6.78
CA LYS A 51 -0.24 10.07 -6.66
C LYS A 51 -1.37 9.34 -5.93
N PHE A 52 -1.67 8.10 -6.33
CA PHE A 52 -2.74 7.33 -5.70
C PHE A 52 -2.43 6.98 -4.24
N ASP A 53 -1.18 6.71 -3.89
CA ASP A 53 -0.77 6.51 -2.49
C ASP A 53 -1.07 7.74 -1.64
N GLN A 54 -0.76 8.94 -2.14
CA GLN A 54 -1.08 10.20 -1.46
C GLN A 54 -2.59 10.39 -1.29
N GLU A 55 -3.39 10.10 -2.32
CA GLU A 55 -4.85 10.19 -2.25
C GLU A 55 -5.42 9.27 -1.16
N VAL A 56 -4.95 8.03 -1.07
CA VAL A 56 -5.37 7.08 -0.01
C VAL A 56 -4.98 7.61 1.37
N VAL A 57 -3.74 8.06 1.54
CA VAL A 57 -3.27 8.61 2.83
C VAL A 57 -4.09 9.84 3.22
N GLN A 58 -4.42 10.73 2.29
CA GLN A 58 -5.28 11.89 2.55
C GLN A 58 -6.69 11.47 2.95
N ALA A 59 -7.28 10.48 2.28
CA ALA A 59 -8.60 9.96 2.64
C ALA A 59 -8.61 9.37 4.06
N LEU A 60 -7.60 8.57 4.41
CA LEU A 60 -7.44 7.99 5.75
C LEU A 60 -7.26 9.06 6.83
N ARG A 61 -6.47 10.11 6.57
CA ARG A 61 -6.31 11.25 7.49
C ARG A 61 -7.63 11.98 7.74
N LYS A 62 -8.40 12.23 6.67
CA LYS A 62 -9.73 12.86 6.77
C LYS A 62 -10.69 12.01 7.60
N GLU A 63 -10.67 10.69 7.41
CA GLU A 63 -11.51 9.76 8.18
C GLU A 63 -11.08 9.69 9.66
N GLY A 64 -9.78 9.67 9.95
CA GLY A 64 -9.26 9.71 11.32
C GLY A 64 -9.64 11.01 12.04
N ALA A 65 -9.54 12.16 11.37
CA ALA A 65 -9.92 13.46 11.93
C ALA A 65 -11.42 13.55 12.28
N LYS A 66 -12.29 12.90 11.49
CA LYS A 66 -13.74 12.82 11.81
C LYS A 66 -14.01 12.00 13.07
N ARG A 67 -13.20 10.97 13.33
CA ARG A 67 -13.37 10.06 14.47
C ARG A 67 -12.78 10.61 15.77
N GLY A 68 -11.74 11.44 15.69
CA GLY A 68 -11.10 12.07 16.86
C GLY A 68 -11.76 13.36 17.37
N GLY A 69 -12.87 13.79 16.75
CA GLY A 69 -13.67 14.94 17.17
C GLY A 69 -14.94 14.58 17.95
N GLN A 70 -15.01 13.38 18.54
CA GLN A 70 -16.05 12.94 19.47
C GLN A 70 -15.48 12.78 20.87
#